data_AF-A0A7C1QU51-F1
#
_entry.id   AF-A0A7C1QU51-F1
#
_cell.length_a   1.000
_cell.length_b   1.000
_cell.length_c   1.000
_cell.angle_alpha   90.00
_cell.angle_beta   90.00
_cell.angle_gamma   90.00
#
_symmetry.space_group_name_H-M   'P 1'
#
loop_
_entity.id
_entity.type
_entity.pdbx_description
1 polymer ?
#
loop_
_entity_poly.entity_id
_entity_poly.type
_entity_poly.pdbx_seq_one_letter_code
_entity_poly.pdbx_strand_id
1 'polypeptide(L)'
;MIIILYRIKSNIYQTQLTDFIRLKSIEKYDMNVPRDYRIARKKFPWIPIHPTWGKRASCTTKVLPKSQKKIQDFIDWVPKLKDKYLYRFPRVKIPRFEEFGLGLISKMEWDMHRYLKNFNGFFENLFEFNDFSFFQDLQGILEDSGVSFKDMFIEDVLAYEMLRINLGFKNYTGIQRMGRFITDPPLFSITHDSGFFPDAHDISYVLTKIPADALFEFFQLLVKECIDCGIIVPRILIWDGQFIRSNCSNNKKKGHSDYSDPDAGYCRHNGIKKGVGYDPGILYAHCFNRWFPIYFKMFAGNRNDILAFRETMGEFLAVTPYEWRVLIADSGPYSLQNMENIRAKGLVPIIRARKNLKTHPVKELKKGFFFNTDFIPKEWSDDYFLKIYSFRPMIEQGNSYNNTYYNAFRMNTRGMDASVKLRCTIYILELLKALTAYKLGRPDLIMKPSAFESSRYFNIRQRLPYKARKSGYLYFNSEDVLRRRIKNLYRLPS
;
A
#
# COMPACT_ATOMS: atom_id res chain seq x y z
N MET A 1 48.13 19.72 2.09
CA MET A 1 47.40 18.51 1.63
C MET A 1 45.95 18.90 1.34
N ILE A 2 45.36 18.47 0.21
CA ILE A 2 43.94 18.75 -0.10
C ILE A 2 43.12 17.52 0.29
N ILE A 3 42.17 17.67 1.20
CA ILE A 3 41.27 16.58 1.62
C ILE A 3 39.84 16.97 1.29
N ILE A 4 39.12 16.08 0.62
CA ILE A 4 37.72 16.27 0.26
C ILE A 4 36.87 15.45 1.23
N LEU A 5 36.06 16.13 2.04
CA LEU A 5 35.16 15.49 3.01
C LEU A 5 33.76 15.37 2.44
N TYR A 6 33.19 14.17 2.52
CA TYR A 6 31.79 13.94 2.21
C TYR A 6 31.04 13.57 3.49
N ARG A 7 29.87 14.19 3.69
CA ARG A 7 28.97 13.85 4.80
C ARG A 7 27.82 13.00 4.25
N ILE A 8 27.69 11.79 4.79
CA ILE A 8 26.54 10.93 4.55
C ILE A 8 25.32 11.57 5.23
N LYS A 9 24.19 11.67 4.53
CA LYS A 9 22.92 12.03 5.19
C LYS A 9 22.60 10.97 6.25
N SER A 10 22.27 11.38 7.46
CA SER A 10 21.93 10.51 8.61
C SER A 10 20.80 9.49 8.38
N ASN A 11 20.19 9.49 7.19
CA ASN A 11 18.94 8.85 6.86
C ASN A 11 19.13 7.77 5.76
N ILE A 12 20.36 7.57 5.26
CA ILE A 12 20.67 6.75 4.09
C ILE A 12 21.56 5.56 4.48
N TYR A 13 21.11 4.34 4.14
CA TYR A 13 21.82 3.06 4.40
C TYR A 13 22.23 2.32 3.11
N GLN A 14 22.08 2.95 1.95
CA GLN A 14 22.52 2.43 0.66
C GLN A 14 23.44 3.46 0.01
N THR A 15 24.57 3.03 -0.56
CA THR A 15 25.63 3.92 -1.07
C THR A 15 25.62 3.93 -2.60
N GLN A 16 24.83 4.81 -3.21
CA GLN A 16 25.04 5.26 -4.58
C GLN A 16 25.95 6.50 -4.57
N LEU A 17 26.71 6.75 -5.64
CA LEU A 17 27.62 7.91 -5.73
C LEU A 17 26.88 9.25 -5.56
N THR A 18 25.58 9.26 -5.87
CA THR A 18 24.63 10.38 -5.75
C THR A 18 24.12 10.64 -4.33
N ASP A 19 24.37 9.72 -3.38
CA ASP A 19 23.87 9.82 -2.00
C ASP A 19 24.73 10.70 -1.08
N PHE A 20 25.87 11.19 -1.60
CA PHE A 20 26.74 12.15 -0.94
C PHE A 20 26.33 13.57 -1.29
N ILE A 21 26.20 14.45 -0.28
CA ILE A 21 25.86 15.86 -0.50
C ILE A 21 26.96 16.51 -1.36
N ARG A 22 26.56 17.14 -2.48
CA ARG A 22 27.39 17.96 -3.40
C ARG A 22 28.05 19.20 -2.75
N LEU A 23 28.07 19.32 -1.42
CA LEU A 23 28.82 20.38 -0.75
C LEU A 23 30.27 19.93 -0.65
N LYS A 24 31.04 20.19 -1.71
CA LYS A 24 32.50 20.20 -1.64
C LYS A 24 32.92 21.30 -0.65
N SER A 25 32.99 20.99 0.64
CA SER A 25 33.82 21.79 1.55
C SER A 25 35.26 21.31 1.36
N ILE A 26 35.99 21.97 0.46
CA ILE A 26 37.43 21.75 0.33
C ILE A 26 38.08 22.55 1.44
N GLU A 27 38.47 21.89 2.52
CA GLU A 27 39.33 22.49 3.54
C GLU A 27 40.78 22.28 3.10
N LYS A 28 41.50 23.38 2.84
CA LYS A 28 42.94 23.35 2.60
C LYS A 28 43.66 23.60 3.92
N TYR A 29 44.60 22.71 4.24
CA TYR A 29 45.50 22.87 5.37
C TYR A 29 46.93 22.99 4.83
N ASP A 30 47.61 24.06 5.23
CA ASP A 30 49.05 24.17 5.05
C ASP A 30 49.75 23.39 6.17
N MET A 31 50.47 22.34 5.79
CA MET A 31 51.11 21.45 6.74
C MET A 31 52.40 22.03 7.34
N ASN A 32 52.89 23.14 6.76
CA ASN A 32 54.06 23.86 7.27
C ASN A 32 53.67 24.91 8.33
N VAL A 33 52.38 25.23 8.46
CA VAL A 33 51.86 26.17 9.47
C VAL A 33 51.45 25.41 10.73
N PRO A 34 52.08 25.63 11.89
CA PRO A 34 51.82 24.88 13.12
C PRO A 34 50.37 24.87 13.61
N ARG A 35 49.62 25.93 13.33
CA ARG A 35 48.20 26.04 13.71
C ARG A 35 47.34 25.13 12.84
N ASP A 36 47.51 25.21 11.52
CA ASP A 36 46.77 24.42 10.54
C ASP A 36 47.11 22.94 10.66
N TYR A 37 48.38 22.61 10.87
CA TYR A 37 48.84 21.26 11.19
C TYR A 37 48.13 20.69 12.43
N ARG A 38 48.03 21.46 13.52
CA ARG A 38 47.34 21.03 14.76
C ARG A 38 45.84 20.84 14.54
N ILE A 39 45.19 21.73 13.80
CA ILE A 39 43.76 21.63 13.47
C ILE A 39 43.52 20.39 12.60
N ALA A 40 44.31 20.21 11.53
CA ALA A 40 44.23 19.07 10.64
C ALA A 40 44.42 17.75 11.41
N ARG A 41 45.41 17.68 12.31
CA ARG A 41 45.70 16.47 13.08
C ARG A 41 44.66 16.16 14.17
N LYS A 42 44.06 17.18 14.78
CA LYS A 42 42.92 16.99 15.71
C LYS A 42 41.73 16.36 14.98
N LYS A 43 41.55 16.68 13.70
CA LYS A 43 40.47 16.18 12.85
C LYS A 43 40.81 14.84 12.17
N PHE A 44 42.08 14.61 11.84
CA PHE A 44 42.59 13.45 11.11
C PHE A 44 43.78 12.80 11.86
N PRO A 45 43.50 11.83 12.74
CA PRO A 45 44.50 11.24 13.63
C PRO A 45 45.63 10.47 12.92
N TRP A 46 45.45 10.13 11.63
CA TRP A 46 46.44 9.42 10.82
C TRP A 46 47.49 10.34 10.18
N ILE A 47 47.34 11.67 10.27
CA ILE A 47 48.37 12.60 9.80
C ILE A 47 49.62 12.40 10.66
N PRO A 48 50.79 12.12 10.05
CA PRO A 48 52.01 11.81 10.79
C PRO A 48 52.44 12.98 11.68
N ILE A 49 52.98 12.64 12.85
CA ILE A 49 53.55 13.59 13.80
C ILE A 49 54.74 14.27 13.14
N HIS A 50 54.74 15.60 12.99
CA HIS A 50 55.93 16.29 12.54
C HIS A 50 57.05 15.96 13.54
N PRO A 51 58.19 15.40 13.08
CA PRO A 51 59.16 14.72 13.94
C PRO A 51 59.72 15.59 15.09
N THR A 52 59.63 16.91 14.96
CA THR A 52 60.07 17.88 15.98
C THR A 52 59.04 18.21 17.08
N TRP A 53 57.81 17.67 17.07
CA TRP A 53 56.66 18.22 17.85
C TRP A 53 55.98 17.23 18.82
N GLY A 54 56.71 16.27 19.40
CA GLY A 54 56.32 15.68 20.69
C GLY A 54 56.04 14.17 20.74
N LYS A 55 56.49 13.59 21.86
CA LYS A 55 56.54 12.18 22.27
C LYS A 55 55.20 11.44 22.18
N ARG A 56 55.30 10.14 21.85
CA ARG A 56 54.20 9.17 21.72
C ARG A 56 53.41 9.04 23.03
N ALA A 57 52.10 9.28 22.99
CA ALA A 57 51.16 8.55 23.82
C ALA A 57 50.86 7.21 23.12
N SER A 58 50.82 6.12 23.88
CA SER A 58 50.55 4.78 23.38
C SER A 58 49.26 4.74 22.56
N CYS A 59 49.34 4.23 21.34
CA CYS A 59 48.22 4.09 20.42
C CYS A 59 47.17 3.14 21.02
N THR A 60 46.10 3.68 21.61
CA THR A 60 44.87 2.92 21.77
C THR A 60 44.30 2.68 20.38
N THR A 61 44.31 1.43 19.95
CA THR A 61 43.64 0.96 18.74
C THR A 61 42.18 1.40 18.80
N LYS A 62 41.85 2.51 18.13
CA LYS A 62 40.46 2.89 17.91
C LYS A 62 39.85 1.83 17.02
N VAL A 63 39.15 0.89 17.65
CA VAL A 63 38.26 -0.05 16.98
C VAL A 63 37.24 0.78 16.22
N LEU A 64 37.33 0.78 14.89
CA LEU A 64 36.29 1.32 14.04
C LEU A 64 34.95 0.70 14.47
N PRO A 65 33.89 1.49 14.70
CA PRO A 65 32.59 0.95 15.05
C PRO A 65 32.19 -0.09 14.00
N LYS A 66 31.71 -1.27 14.42
CA LYS A 66 31.25 -2.34 13.52
C LYS A 66 30.19 -1.86 12.49
N SER A 67 29.60 -0.69 12.69
CA SER A 67 28.64 -0.04 11.79
C SER A 67 29.27 0.73 10.63
N GLN A 68 30.56 1.08 10.66
CA GLN A 68 31.19 1.89 9.62
C GLN A 68 31.86 0.98 8.57
N LYS A 69 31.14 0.74 7.46
CA LYS A 69 31.64 -0.06 6.32
C LYS A 69 32.66 0.72 5.49
N LYS A 70 33.72 0.05 5.05
CA LYS A 70 34.74 0.57 4.12
C LYS A 70 34.22 0.57 2.68
N ILE A 71 34.81 1.39 1.81
CA ILE A 71 34.47 1.39 0.38
C ILE A 71 34.73 0.02 -0.27
N GLN A 72 35.73 -0.71 0.23
CA GLN A 72 36.01 -2.08 -0.18
C GLN A 72 34.85 -3.03 0.16
N ASP A 73 34.18 -2.86 1.31
CA ASP A 73 33.00 -3.65 1.65
C ASP A 73 31.85 -3.42 0.66
N PHE A 74 31.78 -2.24 0.03
CA PHE A 74 30.82 -1.95 -1.03
C PHE A 74 31.23 -2.59 -2.36
N ILE A 75 32.49 -2.46 -2.75
CA ILE A 75 33.06 -3.08 -3.96
C ILE A 75 32.94 -4.60 -3.89
N ASP A 76 33.14 -5.21 -2.73
CA ASP A 76 33.02 -6.66 -2.51
C ASP A 76 31.55 -7.12 -2.39
N TRP A 77 30.63 -6.20 -2.09
CA TRP A 77 29.20 -6.48 -1.94
C TRP A 77 28.43 -6.39 -3.26
N VAL A 78 28.84 -5.50 -4.18
CA VAL A 78 28.20 -5.33 -5.49
C VAL A 78 28.21 -6.62 -6.34
N PRO A 79 29.34 -7.35 -6.48
CA PRO A 79 29.37 -8.65 -7.15
C PRO A 79 28.47 -9.68 -6.47
N LYS A 80 28.47 -9.74 -5.12
CA LYS A 80 27.61 -10.68 -4.34
C LYS A 80 26.11 -10.45 -4.52
N LEU A 81 25.71 -9.27 -5.01
CA LEU A 81 24.32 -8.90 -5.23
C LEU A 81 23.90 -8.89 -6.69
N LYS A 82 24.83 -9.02 -7.65
CA LYS A 82 24.56 -8.91 -9.09
C LYS A 82 23.42 -9.84 -9.50
N ASP A 83 23.42 -11.06 -8.97
CA ASP A 83 22.43 -12.10 -9.29
C ASP A 83 21.18 -12.06 -8.41
N LYS A 84 21.16 -11.21 -7.37
CA LYS A 84 20.10 -11.11 -6.36
C LYS A 84 19.13 -9.94 -6.61
N TYR A 85 18.96 -9.53 -7.85
CA TYR A 85 18.17 -8.34 -8.17
C TYR A 85 16.66 -8.52 -7.94
N LEU A 86 16.13 -9.76 -8.03
CA LEU A 86 14.69 -9.99 -8.04
C LEU A 86 14.01 -9.56 -6.73
N TYR A 87 14.63 -9.83 -5.59
CA TYR A 87 14.09 -9.42 -4.29
C TYR A 87 14.64 -8.10 -3.75
N ARG A 88 15.43 -7.36 -4.54
CA ARG A 88 15.89 -6.02 -4.17
C ARG A 88 14.90 -4.98 -4.68
N PHE A 89 14.04 -4.49 -3.79
CA PHE A 89 13.10 -3.42 -4.13
C PHE A 89 13.64 -2.06 -3.67
N PRO A 90 13.43 -0.99 -4.46
CA PRO A 90 13.70 0.36 -4.00
C PRO A 90 12.77 0.72 -2.83
N ARG A 91 13.25 1.61 -1.97
CA ARG A 91 12.38 2.28 -1.00
C ARG A 91 11.45 3.25 -1.73
N VAL A 92 10.29 3.47 -1.14
CA VAL A 92 9.36 4.52 -1.59
C VAL A 92 10.04 5.88 -1.45
N LYS A 93 9.95 6.69 -2.49
CA LYS A 93 10.43 8.08 -2.45
C LYS A 93 9.58 8.87 -1.46
N ILE A 94 10.19 9.83 -0.78
CA ILE A 94 9.44 10.77 0.07
C ILE A 94 9.24 12.03 -0.78
N PRO A 95 8.02 12.34 -1.23
CA PRO A 95 7.76 13.52 -2.03
C PRO A 95 7.94 14.80 -1.22
N ARG A 96 8.01 15.91 -1.95
CA ARG A 96 8.07 17.25 -1.37
C ARG A 96 6.67 17.83 -1.20
N PHE A 97 6.54 18.84 -0.34
CA PHE A 97 5.25 19.50 -0.11
C PHE A 97 4.73 20.17 -1.39
N GLU A 98 5.62 20.71 -2.20
CA GLU A 98 5.29 21.40 -3.44
C GLU A 98 4.74 20.45 -4.51
N GLU A 99 4.97 19.14 -4.38
CA GLU A 99 4.52 18.15 -5.37
C GLU A 99 3.06 17.75 -5.17
N PHE A 100 2.58 17.69 -3.93
CA PHE A 100 1.23 17.20 -3.64
C PHE A 100 0.49 17.98 -2.55
N GLY A 101 1.18 18.66 -1.62
CA GLY A 101 0.52 19.34 -0.50
C GLY A 101 0.08 20.76 -0.78
N LEU A 102 0.78 21.46 -1.68
CA LEU A 102 0.50 22.85 -2.01
C LEU A 102 -0.91 23.00 -2.61
N GLY A 103 -1.73 23.86 -2.01
CA GLY A 103 -3.11 24.11 -2.44
C GLY A 103 -4.15 23.17 -1.83
N LEU A 104 -3.75 22.03 -1.28
CA LEU A 104 -4.64 21.07 -0.63
C LEU A 104 -4.68 21.24 0.88
N ILE A 105 -3.51 21.25 1.53
CA ILE A 105 -3.40 21.46 2.98
C ILE A 105 -2.32 22.48 3.31
N SER A 106 -2.39 23.04 4.52
CA SER A 106 -1.36 23.97 4.97
C SER A 106 0.00 23.26 5.12
N LYS A 107 1.09 24.01 4.95
CA LYS A 107 2.44 23.48 5.20
C LYS A 107 2.60 22.96 6.63
N MET A 108 1.97 23.63 7.59
CA MET A 108 1.99 23.21 8.99
C MET A 108 1.29 21.86 9.18
N GLU A 109 0.13 21.66 8.56
CA GLU A 109 -0.58 20.38 8.61
C GLU A 109 0.24 19.25 7.96
N TRP A 110 0.83 19.51 6.79
CA TRP A 110 1.74 18.57 6.14
C TRP A 110 2.91 18.16 7.04
N ASP A 111 3.53 19.14 7.70
CA ASP A 111 4.65 18.90 8.59
C ASP A 111 4.18 18.15 9.87
N MET A 112 2.98 18.43 10.39
CA MET A 112 2.37 17.64 11.47
C MET A 112 2.19 16.17 11.06
N HIS A 113 1.70 15.91 9.85
CA HIS A 113 1.65 14.55 9.30
C HIS A 113 3.02 13.89 9.33
N ARG A 114 4.12 14.61 9.12
CA ARG A 114 5.47 14.01 9.05
C ARG A 114 6.16 13.84 10.40
N TYR A 115 5.96 14.76 11.33
CA TYR A 115 6.72 14.81 12.58
C TYR A 115 6.00 14.16 13.77
N LEU A 116 4.68 14.01 13.73
CA LEU A 116 3.93 13.33 14.79
C LEU A 116 3.93 11.82 14.57
N LYS A 117 4.84 11.13 15.26
CA LYS A 117 5.12 9.68 15.11
C LYS A 117 3.89 8.77 15.18
N ASN A 118 2.86 9.15 15.95
CA ASN A 118 1.65 8.35 16.15
C ASN A 118 0.43 8.86 15.38
N PHE A 119 0.58 9.98 14.65
CA PHE A 119 -0.50 10.52 13.87
C PHE A 119 -0.64 9.73 12.56
N ASN A 120 -1.84 9.20 12.32
CA ASN A 120 -2.14 8.31 11.20
C ASN A 120 -2.88 9.00 10.05
N GLY A 121 -3.04 10.33 10.14
CA GLY A 121 -3.83 11.13 9.23
C GLY A 121 -5.34 11.01 9.43
N PHE A 122 -6.08 11.73 8.60
CA PHE A 122 -7.53 11.80 8.61
C PHE A 122 -8.14 11.07 7.42
N PHE A 123 -9.35 10.54 7.58
CA PHE A 123 -10.04 9.84 6.50
C PHE A 123 -10.28 10.74 5.28
N GLU A 124 -10.57 12.02 5.50
CA GLU A 124 -10.78 13.03 4.45
C GLU A 124 -9.55 13.18 3.55
N ASN A 125 -8.33 12.91 4.06
CA ASN A 125 -7.13 12.96 3.24
C ASN A 125 -7.16 11.97 2.06
N LEU A 126 -7.94 10.89 2.15
CA LEU A 126 -8.09 9.94 1.04
C LEU A 126 -8.76 10.59 -0.19
N PHE A 127 -9.60 11.61 0.02
CA PHE A 127 -10.33 12.33 -1.03
C PHE A 127 -9.61 13.64 -1.38
N GLU A 128 -9.03 14.33 -0.39
CA GLU A 128 -8.26 15.56 -0.63
C GLU A 128 -7.02 15.30 -1.52
N PHE A 129 -6.41 14.11 -1.45
CA PHE A 129 -5.17 13.78 -2.17
C PHE A 129 -5.33 12.95 -3.43
N ASN A 130 -6.53 12.47 -3.77
CA ASN A 130 -6.75 11.59 -4.91
C ASN A 130 -7.92 12.10 -5.75
N ASP A 131 -7.87 11.83 -7.04
CA ASP A 131 -8.88 12.31 -7.99
C ASP A 131 -10.08 11.35 -8.03
N PHE A 132 -11.27 11.90 -7.80
CA PHE A 132 -12.54 11.18 -7.82
C PHE A 132 -13.46 11.63 -8.97
N SER A 133 -12.97 12.49 -9.89
CA SER A 133 -13.72 12.95 -11.07
C SER A 133 -14.28 11.80 -11.92
N PHE A 134 -13.62 10.64 -11.93
CA PHE A 134 -14.12 9.41 -12.55
C PHE A 134 -15.57 9.09 -12.16
N PHE A 135 -15.96 9.29 -10.91
CA PHE A 135 -17.31 8.97 -10.44
C PHE A 135 -18.34 10.04 -10.80
N GLN A 136 -17.90 11.27 -11.06
CA GLN A 136 -18.75 12.35 -11.57
C GLN A 136 -19.11 12.08 -13.03
N ASP A 137 -18.10 11.71 -13.83
CA ASP A 137 -18.28 11.31 -15.24
C ASP A 137 -19.16 10.04 -15.33
N LEU A 138 -18.89 9.03 -14.49
CA LEU A 138 -19.69 7.82 -14.42
C LEU A 138 -21.15 8.11 -14.08
N GLN A 139 -21.41 9.01 -13.12
CA GLN A 139 -22.76 9.39 -12.76
C GLN A 139 -23.51 10.00 -13.94
N GLY A 140 -22.88 10.95 -14.65
CA GLY A 140 -23.46 11.56 -15.85
C GLY A 140 -23.81 10.51 -16.92
N ILE A 141 -22.89 9.59 -17.23
CA ILE A 141 -23.12 8.53 -18.22
C ILE A 141 -24.30 7.63 -17.83
N LEU A 142 -24.42 7.26 -16.55
CA LEU A 142 -25.49 6.40 -16.06
C LEU A 142 -26.84 7.13 -16.04
N GLU A 143 -26.86 8.41 -15.64
CA GLU A 143 -28.06 9.25 -15.66
C GLU A 143 -28.57 9.51 -17.08
N ASP A 144 -27.68 9.77 -18.04
CA ASP A 144 -27.99 9.87 -19.47
C ASP A 144 -28.57 8.56 -20.03
N SER A 145 -28.17 7.43 -19.44
CA SER A 145 -28.72 6.10 -19.76
C SER A 145 -30.02 5.77 -19.01
N GLY A 146 -30.59 6.73 -18.27
CA GLY A 146 -31.86 6.60 -17.55
C GLY A 146 -31.77 6.06 -16.12
N VAL A 147 -30.57 5.91 -15.55
CA VAL A 147 -30.38 5.47 -14.17
C VAL A 147 -30.53 6.64 -13.21
N SER A 148 -31.58 6.66 -12.38
CA SER A 148 -31.74 7.70 -11.35
C SER A 148 -30.96 7.40 -10.05
N PHE A 149 -30.29 8.40 -9.47
CA PHE A 149 -29.65 8.31 -8.15
C PHE A 149 -30.39 9.06 -7.03
N LYS A 150 -31.63 9.53 -7.25
CA LYS A 150 -32.45 10.27 -6.25
C LYS A 150 -31.69 11.45 -5.62
N ASP A 151 -31.06 12.28 -6.45
CA ASP A 151 -30.28 13.46 -6.05
C ASP A 151 -29.04 13.15 -5.18
N MET A 152 -28.63 11.87 -5.08
CA MET A 152 -27.39 11.47 -4.42
C MET A 152 -26.23 11.44 -5.41
N PHE A 153 -25.05 11.83 -4.95
CA PHE A 153 -23.81 11.67 -5.71
C PHE A 153 -23.19 10.30 -5.44
N ILE A 154 -22.73 9.63 -6.51
CA ILE A 154 -22.02 8.35 -6.40
C ILE A 154 -20.79 8.48 -5.50
N GLU A 155 -20.02 9.56 -5.69
CA GLU A 155 -18.82 9.88 -4.92
C GLU A 155 -19.11 9.95 -3.41
N ASP A 156 -20.15 10.69 -3.02
CA ASP A 156 -20.53 10.87 -1.61
C ASP A 156 -20.91 9.54 -0.96
N VAL A 157 -21.68 8.71 -1.65
CA VAL A 157 -22.08 7.38 -1.14
C VAL A 157 -20.90 6.44 -1.04
N LEU A 158 -19.99 6.46 -2.03
CA LEU A 158 -18.76 5.67 -1.98
C LEU A 158 -17.85 6.11 -0.84
N ALA A 159 -17.78 7.41 -0.53
CA ALA A 159 -17.00 7.91 0.59
C ALA A 159 -17.49 7.35 1.93
N TYR A 160 -18.81 7.32 2.15
CA TYR A 160 -19.40 6.70 3.34
C TYR A 160 -19.26 5.18 3.37
N GLU A 161 -19.35 4.51 2.22
CA GLU A 161 -19.11 3.06 2.13
C GLU A 161 -17.65 2.71 2.47
N MET A 162 -16.70 3.49 1.97
CA MET A 162 -15.28 3.35 2.31
C MET A 162 -15.04 3.66 3.79
N LEU A 163 -15.69 4.68 4.36
CA LEU A 163 -15.61 4.97 5.79
C LEU A 163 -16.15 3.80 6.63
N ARG A 164 -17.29 3.23 6.22
CA ARG A 164 -17.89 2.06 6.88
C ARG A 164 -16.93 0.88 6.92
N ILE A 165 -16.32 0.56 5.77
CA ILE A 165 -15.32 -0.52 5.65
C ILE A 165 -14.10 -0.20 6.52
N ASN A 166 -13.61 1.03 6.46
CA ASN A 166 -12.42 1.48 7.19
C ASN A 166 -12.59 1.39 8.71
N LEU A 167 -13.77 1.71 9.22
CA LEU A 167 -14.15 1.56 10.63
C LEU A 167 -14.50 0.12 11.03
N GLY A 168 -14.44 -0.83 10.09
CA GLY A 168 -14.70 -2.24 10.33
C GLY A 168 -16.17 -2.56 10.62
N PHE A 169 -17.12 -1.73 10.18
CA PHE A 169 -18.54 -2.06 10.33
C PHE A 169 -18.95 -3.19 9.38
N LYS A 170 -19.59 -4.24 9.91
CA LYS A 170 -19.93 -5.46 9.15
C LYS A 170 -20.93 -5.25 8.02
N ASN A 171 -21.86 -4.30 8.15
CA ASN A 171 -22.92 -4.07 7.18
C ASN A 171 -23.34 -2.60 7.12
N TYR A 172 -24.15 -2.24 6.13
CA TYR A 172 -24.58 -0.86 5.91
C TYR A 172 -25.29 -0.24 7.13
N THR A 173 -25.96 -1.04 7.98
CA THR A 173 -26.60 -0.50 9.19
C THR A 173 -25.62 0.06 10.22
N GLY A 174 -24.33 -0.31 10.14
CA GLY A 174 -23.29 0.23 11.02
C GLY A 174 -23.12 1.74 10.89
N ILE A 175 -23.09 2.26 9.66
CA ILE A 175 -22.95 3.71 9.42
C ILE A 175 -24.21 4.45 9.90
N GLN A 176 -25.39 3.90 9.62
CA GLN A 176 -26.67 4.47 10.06
C GLN A 176 -26.75 4.57 11.60
N ARG A 177 -26.27 3.56 12.32
CA ARG A 177 -26.23 3.57 13.79
C ARG A 177 -25.23 4.59 14.32
N MET A 178 -24.07 4.74 13.68
CA MET A 178 -23.10 5.78 14.00
C MET A 178 -23.74 7.17 13.89
N GLY A 179 -24.56 7.40 12.86
CA GLY A 179 -25.33 8.63 12.66
C GLY A 179 -26.18 9.05 13.85
N ARG A 180 -26.65 8.10 14.68
CA ARG A 180 -27.48 8.41 15.88
C ARG A 180 -26.69 9.03 17.03
N PHE A 181 -25.37 8.89 17.03
CA PHE A 181 -24.50 9.37 18.11
C PHE A 181 -23.74 10.65 17.74
N ILE A 182 -23.86 11.09 16.49
CA ILE A 182 -23.18 12.28 15.98
C ILE A 182 -24.23 13.33 15.63
N THR A 183 -23.98 14.56 16.06
CA THR A 183 -24.89 15.69 15.78
C THR A 183 -24.80 16.15 14.33
N ASP A 184 -23.71 15.79 13.66
CA ASP A 184 -23.29 16.36 12.40
C ASP A 184 -22.64 15.25 11.54
N PRO A 185 -22.93 15.20 10.23
CA PRO A 185 -22.27 14.27 9.31
C PRO A 185 -20.74 14.43 9.35
N PRO A 186 -19.95 13.35 9.47
CA PRO A 186 -18.51 13.44 9.69
C PRO A 186 -17.75 13.80 8.41
N LEU A 187 -18.31 13.52 7.24
CA LEU A 187 -17.67 13.76 5.94
C LEU A 187 -18.13 15.06 5.27
N PHE A 188 -18.79 15.98 6.00
CA PHE A 188 -19.40 17.19 5.45
C PHE A 188 -18.46 18.09 4.63
N SER A 189 -17.13 17.96 4.81
CA SER A 189 -16.13 18.77 4.14
C SER A 189 -15.71 18.22 2.79
N ILE A 190 -16.03 16.95 2.50
CA ILE A 190 -15.68 16.27 1.25
C ILE A 190 -16.92 15.83 0.47
N THR A 191 -18.12 15.92 1.06
CA THR A 191 -19.38 15.64 0.37
C THR A 191 -19.95 16.89 -0.30
N HIS A 192 -20.69 16.70 -1.38
CA HIS A 192 -21.31 17.79 -2.14
C HIS A 192 -22.34 18.54 -1.30
N ASP A 193 -23.19 17.81 -0.57
CA ASP A 193 -24.03 18.38 0.48
C ASP A 193 -23.41 18.15 1.87
N SER A 194 -23.16 19.26 2.58
CA SER A 194 -22.66 19.25 3.96
C SER A 194 -23.64 18.68 5.01
N GLY A 195 -24.89 18.48 4.63
CA GLY A 195 -25.92 17.78 5.41
C GLY A 195 -26.05 16.30 5.07
N PHE A 196 -25.39 15.82 4.01
CA PHE A 196 -25.55 14.47 3.51
C PHE A 196 -25.03 13.41 4.49
N PHE A 197 -25.90 12.47 4.82
CA PHE A 197 -25.56 11.28 5.61
C PHE A 197 -26.46 10.12 5.15
N PRO A 198 -25.91 9.14 4.41
CA PRO A 198 -26.71 8.08 3.84
C PRO A 198 -27.13 7.06 4.89
N ASP A 199 -28.32 6.51 4.73
CA ASP A 199 -28.73 5.32 5.47
C ASP A 199 -28.34 4.01 4.77
N ALA A 200 -28.75 2.88 5.34
CA ALA A 200 -28.41 1.57 4.77
C ALA A 200 -29.10 1.30 3.42
N HIS A 201 -30.28 1.88 3.20
CA HIS A 201 -31.02 1.77 1.94
C HIS A 201 -30.36 2.61 0.86
N ASP A 202 -29.94 3.83 1.18
CA ASP A 202 -29.25 4.74 0.26
C ASP A 202 -27.96 4.10 -0.30
N ILE A 203 -27.10 3.59 0.59
CA ILE A 203 -25.86 2.90 0.20
C ILE A 203 -26.18 1.69 -0.68
N SER A 204 -27.15 0.86 -0.26
CA SER A 204 -27.54 -0.31 -1.05
C SER A 204 -28.06 0.08 -2.43
N TYR A 205 -28.89 1.14 -2.51
CA TYR A 205 -29.51 1.59 -3.75
C TYR A 205 -28.46 2.03 -4.77
N VAL A 206 -27.55 2.92 -4.37
CA VAL A 206 -26.50 3.43 -5.26
C VAL A 206 -25.52 2.32 -5.66
N LEU A 207 -25.02 1.51 -4.71
CA LEU A 207 -24.08 0.43 -5.03
C LEU A 207 -24.67 -0.65 -5.95
N THR A 208 -25.98 -0.89 -5.90
CA THR A 208 -26.63 -1.83 -6.84
C THR A 208 -26.68 -1.29 -8.27
N LYS A 209 -26.60 0.03 -8.46
CA LYS A 209 -26.72 0.69 -9.76
C LYS A 209 -25.39 0.98 -10.44
N ILE A 210 -24.31 1.13 -9.67
CA ILE A 210 -22.96 1.22 -10.23
C ILE A 210 -22.59 -0.12 -10.87
N PRO A 211 -22.11 -0.21 -12.12
CA PRO A 211 -21.61 -1.47 -12.69
C PRO A 211 -20.35 -1.97 -11.95
N ALA A 212 -20.21 -3.29 -11.72
CA ALA A 212 -18.97 -3.82 -11.12
C ALA A 212 -17.71 -3.49 -11.93
N ASP A 213 -17.81 -3.53 -13.26
CA ASP A 213 -16.69 -3.23 -14.16
C ASP A 213 -16.18 -1.79 -13.99
N ALA A 214 -17.06 -0.83 -13.70
CA ALA A 214 -16.65 0.55 -13.45
C ALA A 214 -15.81 0.70 -12.17
N LEU A 215 -16.18 -0.02 -11.10
CA LEU A 215 -15.35 -0.07 -9.88
C LEU A 215 -14.04 -0.83 -10.12
N PHE A 216 -14.06 -1.87 -10.95
CA PHE A 216 -12.85 -2.59 -11.33
C PHE A 216 -11.90 -1.73 -12.17
N GLU A 217 -12.43 -0.91 -13.08
CA GLU A 217 -11.68 0.06 -13.87
C GLU A 217 -11.00 1.10 -12.97
N PHE A 218 -11.75 1.72 -12.05
CA PHE A 218 -11.17 2.67 -11.09
C PHE A 218 -10.08 2.01 -10.22
N PHE A 219 -10.29 0.77 -9.79
CA PHE A 219 -9.26 -0.03 -9.12
C PHE A 219 -7.99 -0.17 -9.98
N GLN A 220 -8.12 -0.49 -11.27
CA GLN A 220 -6.96 -0.60 -12.18
C GLN A 220 -6.26 0.75 -12.42
N LEU A 221 -7.00 1.87 -12.46
CA LEU A 221 -6.42 3.22 -12.53
C LEU A 221 -5.55 3.51 -11.31
N LEU A 222 -6.01 3.17 -10.11
CA LEU A 222 -5.21 3.32 -8.88
C LEU A 222 -3.98 2.41 -8.86
N VAL A 223 -4.08 1.18 -9.38
CA VAL A 223 -2.92 0.28 -9.54
C VAL A 223 -1.87 0.94 -10.43
N LYS A 224 -2.29 1.50 -11.57
CA LYS A 224 -1.41 2.22 -12.49
C LYS A 224 -0.74 3.41 -11.78
N GLU A 225 -1.49 4.25 -11.08
CA GLU A 225 -0.93 5.40 -10.35
C GLU A 225 0.09 4.96 -9.29
N CYS A 226 -0.19 3.87 -8.58
CA CYS A 226 0.74 3.29 -7.61
C CYS A 226 2.05 2.80 -8.26
N ILE A 227 1.98 2.26 -9.48
CA ILE A 227 3.18 1.87 -10.25
C ILE A 227 3.94 3.11 -10.71
N ASP A 228 3.26 4.12 -11.25
CA ASP A 228 3.84 5.38 -11.71
C ASP A 228 4.56 6.12 -10.56
N CYS A 229 4.03 6.05 -9.33
CA CYS A 229 4.65 6.59 -8.12
C CYS A 229 5.80 5.72 -7.56
N GLY A 230 6.05 4.54 -8.12
CA GLY A 230 7.03 3.57 -7.60
C GLY A 230 6.64 2.95 -6.26
N ILE A 231 5.36 3.02 -5.89
CA ILE A 231 4.81 2.31 -4.74
C ILE A 231 4.72 0.82 -5.10
N ILE A 232 4.18 0.49 -6.27
CA ILE A 232 4.19 -0.88 -6.80
C ILE A 232 5.35 -1.02 -7.77
N VAL A 233 6.08 -2.14 -7.69
CA VAL A 233 7.19 -2.47 -8.59
C VAL A 233 6.82 -3.77 -9.31
N PRO A 234 6.45 -3.70 -10.61
CA PRO A 234 6.07 -4.86 -11.41
C PRO A 234 7.25 -5.83 -11.54
N ARG A 235 7.23 -6.92 -10.77
CA ARG A 235 8.34 -7.89 -10.78
C ARG A 235 7.94 -9.26 -10.26
N ILE A 236 7.38 -9.30 -9.05
CA ILE A 236 6.99 -10.54 -8.39
C ILE A 236 5.49 -10.51 -8.17
N LEU A 237 4.81 -11.45 -8.83
CA LEU A 237 3.40 -11.75 -8.63
C LEU A 237 3.27 -12.86 -7.59
N ILE A 238 2.26 -12.75 -6.74
CA ILE A 238 1.81 -13.82 -5.85
C ILE A 238 0.33 -14.04 -6.10
N TRP A 239 -0.07 -15.26 -6.45
CA TRP A 239 -1.47 -15.63 -6.63
C TRP A 239 -2.01 -16.34 -5.39
N ASP A 240 -3.20 -15.94 -4.92
CA ASP A 240 -3.89 -16.59 -3.80
C ASP A 240 -5.41 -16.38 -3.85
N GLY A 241 -6.12 -17.16 -3.04
CA GLY A 241 -7.57 -17.11 -2.90
C GLY A 241 -8.04 -16.59 -1.55
N GLN A 242 -9.22 -16.00 -1.50
CA GLN A 242 -9.85 -15.66 -0.22
C GLN A 242 -11.38 -15.73 -0.29
N PHE A 243 -11.91 -16.86 0.18
CA PHE A 243 -13.35 -17.11 0.26
C PHE A 243 -14.14 -16.02 1.00
N ILE A 244 -15.24 -15.60 0.39
CA ILE A 244 -16.22 -14.63 0.89
C ILE A 244 -17.58 -15.34 0.98
N ARG A 245 -18.28 -15.19 2.09
CA ARG A 245 -19.65 -15.72 2.19
C ARG A 245 -20.64 -14.84 1.45
N SER A 246 -21.49 -15.45 0.64
CA SER A 246 -22.67 -14.76 0.09
C SER A 246 -23.66 -14.43 1.19
N ASN A 247 -24.49 -13.41 0.98
CA ASN A 247 -25.62 -13.11 1.85
C ASN A 247 -26.81 -14.08 1.67
N CYS A 248 -26.55 -15.38 1.64
CA CYS A 248 -27.54 -16.44 1.51
C CYS A 248 -27.47 -17.42 2.70
N SER A 249 -28.41 -18.37 2.72
CA SER A 249 -28.36 -19.52 3.60
C SER A 249 -27.34 -20.55 3.09
N ASN A 250 -26.74 -21.32 3.99
CA ASN A 250 -25.94 -22.49 3.62
C ASN A 250 -26.81 -23.67 3.15
N ASN A 251 -28.12 -23.60 3.37
CA ASN A 251 -29.09 -24.62 2.98
C ASN A 251 -29.86 -24.16 1.76
N LYS A 252 -30.08 -25.10 0.83
CA LYS A 252 -31.02 -24.93 -0.29
C LYS A 252 -32.44 -24.93 0.25
N LYS A 253 -33.35 -24.19 -0.40
CA LYS A 253 -34.78 -24.24 -0.04
C LYS A 253 -35.33 -25.64 -0.35
N LYS A 254 -36.28 -26.14 0.46
CA LYS A 254 -36.92 -27.44 0.21
C LYS A 254 -37.56 -27.44 -1.17
N GLY A 255 -37.25 -28.43 -2.00
CA GLY A 255 -37.74 -28.53 -3.38
C GLY A 255 -36.93 -27.76 -4.43
N HIS A 256 -35.86 -27.05 -4.05
CA HIS A 256 -34.99 -26.35 -5.01
C HIS A 256 -33.61 -27.01 -5.12
N SER A 257 -33.10 -27.10 -6.36
CA SER A 257 -31.73 -27.54 -6.69
C SER A 257 -30.67 -26.52 -6.31
N ASP A 258 -31.02 -25.24 -6.19
CA ASP A 258 -30.06 -24.14 -6.11
C ASP A 258 -30.16 -23.35 -4.80
N TYR A 259 -29.11 -22.59 -4.51
CA TYR A 259 -29.09 -21.63 -3.40
C TYR A 259 -29.91 -20.39 -3.76
N SER A 260 -30.29 -19.60 -2.75
CA SER A 260 -30.95 -18.31 -2.99
C SER A 260 -30.03 -17.25 -3.62
N ASP A 261 -28.76 -17.59 -3.79
CA ASP A 261 -27.79 -16.90 -4.62
C ASP A 261 -27.29 -17.94 -5.64
N PRO A 262 -27.82 -17.95 -6.88
CA PRO A 262 -27.63 -19.04 -7.82
C PRO A 262 -26.19 -19.15 -8.35
N ASP A 263 -25.45 -18.03 -8.39
CA ASP A 263 -24.06 -18.00 -8.89
C ASP A 263 -23.05 -18.39 -7.81
N ALA A 264 -23.49 -18.55 -6.56
CA ALA A 264 -22.62 -18.85 -5.43
C ALA A 264 -22.36 -20.35 -5.29
N GLY A 265 -21.12 -20.68 -4.91
CA GLY A 265 -20.65 -22.04 -4.75
C GLY A 265 -20.47 -22.46 -3.30
N TYR A 266 -20.72 -23.73 -2.98
CA TYR A 266 -20.43 -24.27 -1.65
C TYR A 266 -18.95 -24.59 -1.49
N CYS A 267 -18.25 -23.81 -0.68
CA CYS A 267 -16.82 -23.97 -0.45
C CYS A 267 -16.52 -24.96 0.69
N ARG A 268 -15.60 -25.89 0.41
CA ARG A 268 -14.92 -26.73 1.41
C ARG A 268 -13.42 -26.58 1.22
N HIS A 269 -12.70 -26.34 2.31
CA HIS A 269 -11.25 -26.21 2.29
C HIS A 269 -10.64 -27.14 3.35
N ASN A 270 -9.79 -28.08 2.93
CA ASN A 270 -9.18 -29.10 3.81
C ASN A 270 -10.21 -29.83 4.68
N GLY A 271 -11.35 -30.21 4.10
CA GLY A 271 -12.45 -30.88 4.81
C GLY A 271 -13.34 -29.95 5.66
N ILE A 272 -12.93 -28.69 5.88
CA ILE A 272 -13.69 -27.71 6.65
C ILE A 272 -14.73 -27.04 5.75
N LYS A 273 -16.00 -27.08 6.18
CA LYS A 273 -17.13 -26.41 5.53
C LYS A 273 -17.02 -24.90 5.75
N LYS A 274 -16.74 -24.14 4.68
CA LYS A 274 -16.63 -22.67 4.75
C LYS A 274 -18.00 -21.99 4.55
N GLY A 275 -18.87 -22.58 3.74
CA GLY A 275 -20.23 -22.10 3.47
C GLY A 275 -20.48 -21.82 1.99
N VAL A 276 -21.57 -21.14 1.67
CA VAL A 276 -21.92 -20.73 0.30
C VAL A 276 -21.38 -19.32 0.02
N GLY A 277 -20.74 -19.13 -1.13
CA GLY A 277 -20.22 -17.83 -1.52
C GLY A 277 -19.28 -17.88 -2.72
N TYR A 278 -18.31 -16.98 -2.72
CA TYR A 278 -17.40 -16.73 -3.84
C TYR A 278 -15.96 -16.81 -3.37
N ASP A 279 -15.05 -17.07 -4.30
CA ASP A 279 -13.62 -17.12 -4.02
C ASP A 279 -12.83 -16.45 -5.17
N PRO A 280 -12.32 -15.22 -4.97
CA PRO A 280 -11.55 -14.51 -5.98
C PRO A 280 -10.17 -15.15 -6.16
N GLY A 281 -9.68 -15.21 -7.40
CA GLY A 281 -8.28 -15.48 -7.72
C GLY A 281 -7.57 -14.14 -7.75
N ILE A 282 -6.79 -13.84 -6.71
CA ILE A 282 -6.20 -12.51 -6.50
C ILE A 282 -4.74 -12.55 -6.87
N LEU A 283 -4.29 -11.55 -7.61
CA LEU A 283 -2.87 -11.30 -7.87
C LEU A 283 -2.39 -10.16 -7.01
N TYR A 284 -1.33 -10.43 -6.27
CA TYR A 284 -0.62 -9.46 -5.45
C TYR A 284 0.74 -9.14 -6.05
N ALA A 285 1.10 -7.85 -6.07
CA ALA A 285 2.46 -7.41 -6.35
C ALA A 285 3.27 -7.40 -5.06
N HIS A 286 4.32 -8.22 -4.97
CA HIS A 286 5.24 -8.17 -3.83
C HIS A 286 6.32 -7.10 -4.03
N CYS A 287 6.46 -6.20 -3.05
CA CYS A 287 7.36 -5.04 -3.07
C CYS A 287 8.14 -4.89 -1.75
N PHE A 288 8.97 -5.88 -1.43
CA PHE A 288 9.78 -5.97 -0.20
C PHE A 288 8.94 -6.04 1.08
N ASN A 289 8.65 -4.91 1.72
CA ASN A 289 7.85 -4.83 2.95
C ASN A 289 6.39 -4.48 2.67
N ARG A 290 5.97 -4.58 1.41
CA ARG A 290 4.67 -4.15 0.91
C ARG A 290 4.13 -5.18 -0.07
N TRP A 291 2.81 -5.30 -0.11
CA TRP A 291 2.11 -6.15 -1.06
C TRP A 291 0.77 -5.50 -1.38
N PHE A 292 0.39 -5.48 -2.65
CA PHE A 292 -0.84 -4.83 -3.08
C PHE A 292 -1.62 -5.73 -4.00
N PRO A 293 -2.95 -5.82 -3.84
CA PRO A 293 -3.79 -6.42 -4.86
C PRO A 293 -3.67 -5.57 -6.12
N ILE A 294 -3.39 -6.22 -7.26
CA ILE A 294 -3.26 -5.53 -8.56
C ILE A 294 -4.28 -6.00 -9.58
N TYR A 295 -4.86 -7.18 -9.37
CA TYR A 295 -5.87 -7.77 -10.23
C TYR A 295 -6.58 -8.88 -9.46
N PHE A 296 -7.84 -9.14 -9.81
CA PHE A 296 -8.49 -10.37 -9.39
C PHE A 296 -9.57 -10.78 -10.39
N LYS A 297 -9.86 -12.08 -10.46
CA LYS A 297 -11.06 -12.61 -11.11
C LYS A 297 -11.94 -13.28 -10.07
N MET A 298 -13.25 -13.05 -10.12
CA MET A 298 -14.19 -13.67 -9.20
C MET A 298 -14.70 -15.00 -9.72
N PHE A 299 -14.88 -15.97 -8.80
CA PHE A 299 -15.39 -17.30 -9.11
C PHE A 299 -16.37 -17.75 -8.02
N ALA A 300 -17.23 -18.72 -8.36
CA ALA A 300 -18.03 -19.43 -7.37
C ALA A 300 -17.14 -20.15 -6.34
N GLY A 301 -17.58 -20.24 -5.08
CA GLY A 301 -16.79 -20.78 -3.97
C GLY A 301 -16.39 -22.26 -4.08
N ASN A 302 -16.96 -23.00 -5.02
CA ASN A 302 -16.63 -24.40 -5.35
C ASN A 302 -15.70 -24.53 -6.58
N ARG A 303 -14.96 -23.46 -6.93
CA ARG A 303 -14.02 -23.43 -8.05
C ARG A 303 -12.93 -24.49 -7.97
N ASN A 304 -12.34 -24.78 -9.13
CA ASN A 304 -11.09 -25.54 -9.24
C ASN A 304 -9.90 -24.56 -9.34
N ASP A 305 -9.00 -24.59 -8.36
CA ASP A 305 -7.83 -23.70 -8.29
C ASP A 305 -6.94 -23.74 -9.54
N ILE A 306 -6.81 -24.90 -10.20
CA ILE A 306 -6.00 -25.04 -11.42
C ILE A 306 -6.58 -24.21 -12.55
N LEU A 307 -7.90 -24.26 -12.74
CA LEU A 307 -8.60 -23.50 -13.77
C LEU A 307 -8.70 -22.02 -13.40
N ALA A 308 -9.08 -21.73 -12.16
CA ALA A 308 -9.19 -20.36 -11.67
C ALA A 308 -7.87 -19.59 -11.79
N PHE A 309 -6.74 -20.22 -11.45
CA PHE A 309 -5.42 -19.65 -11.67
C PHE A 309 -5.14 -19.36 -13.14
N ARG A 310 -5.43 -20.33 -14.02
CA ARG A 310 -5.18 -20.20 -15.47
C ARG A 310 -5.97 -19.05 -16.07
N GLU A 311 -7.24 -18.93 -15.72
CA GLU A 311 -8.10 -17.84 -16.19
C GLU A 311 -7.63 -16.49 -15.64
N THR A 312 -7.35 -16.40 -14.34
CA THR A 312 -6.85 -15.17 -13.70
C THR A 312 -5.55 -14.69 -14.37
N MET A 313 -4.58 -15.59 -14.56
CA MET A 313 -3.31 -15.28 -15.22
C MET A 313 -3.46 -15.04 -16.72
N GLY A 314 -4.44 -15.67 -17.36
CA GLY A 314 -4.82 -15.47 -18.75
C GLY A 314 -5.21 -14.03 -19.01
N GLU A 315 -6.24 -13.59 -18.29
CA GLU A 315 -6.81 -12.24 -18.45
C GLU A 315 -5.83 -11.17 -17.98
N PHE A 316 -5.20 -11.34 -16.81
CA PHE A 316 -4.25 -10.35 -16.30
C PHE A 316 -3.10 -10.07 -17.27
N LEU A 317 -2.49 -11.12 -17.83
CA LEU A 317 -1.37 -10.97 -18.76
C LEU A 317 -1.81 -10.48 -20.15
N ALA A 318 -3.10 -10.56 -20.48
CA ALA A 318 -3.64 -9.98 -21.71
C ALA A 318 -3.83 -8.46 -21.60
N VAL A 319 -4.06 -7.93 -20.38
CA VAL A 319 -4.37 -6.52 -20.15
C VAL A 319 -3.22 -5.72 -19.54
N THR A 320 -2.29 -6.36 -18.84
CA THR A 320 -1.21 -5.65 -18.13
C THR A 320 -0.16 -5.12 -19.11
N PRO A 321 0.17 -3.82 -19.09
CA PRO A 321 1.26 -3.27 -19.91
C PRO A 321 2.64 -3.47 -19.26
N TYR A 322 2.70 -4.06 -18.06
CA TYR A 322 3.91 -4.15 -17.26
C TYR A 322 4.57 -5.52 -17.36
N GLU A 323 5.91 -5.52 -17.41
CA GLU A 323 6.68 -6.75 -17.45
C GLU A 323 6.84 -7.35 -16.04
N TRP A 324 6.32 -8.56 -15.84
CA TRP A 324 6.49 -9.35 -14.63
C TRP A 324 7.52 -10.45 -14.86
N ARG A 325 8.26 -10.83 -13.81
CA ARG A 325 9.38 -11.79 -13.94
C ARG A 325 9.16 -13.10 -13.24
N VAL A 326 8.48 -13.07 -12.09
CA VAL A 326 8.28 -14.23 -11.24
C VAL A 326 6.84 -14.30 -10.81
N LEU A 327 6.29 -15.51 -10.80
CA LEU A 327 4.98 -15.81 -10.25
C LEU A 327 5.12 -16.84 -9.13
N ILE A 328 4.54 -16.56 -7.97
CA ILE A 328 4.55 -17.42 -6.80
C ILE A 328 3.13 -17.89 -6.50
N ALA A 329 2.94 -19.18 -6.24
CA ALA A 329 1.67 -19.71 -5.74
C ALA A 329 1.88 -20.94 -4.85
N ASP A 330 0.86 -21.27 -4.05
CA ASP A 330 0.85 -22.53 -3.29
C ASP A 330 0.52 -23.73 -4.19
N SER A 331 0.30 -24.90 -3.58
CA SER A 331 0.09 -26.16 -4.28
C SER A 331 -1.29 -26.38 -4.92
N GLY A 332 -2.27 -25.50 -4.68
CA GLY A 332 -3.59 -25.54 -5.32
C GLY A 332 -3.52 -25.51 -6.85
N PRO A 333 -2.90 -24.49 -7.46
CA PRO A 333 -2.86 -24.31 -8.92
C PRO A 333 -1.82 -25.14 -9.66
N TYR A 334 -1.04 -25.99 -8.98
CA TYR A 334 0.05 -26.74 -9.60
C TYR A 334 -0.46 -27.75 -10.64
N SER A 335 0.00 -27.62 -11.88
CA SER A 335 -0.09 -28.60 -12.96
C SER A 335 1.01 -28.32 -13.99
N LEU A 336 1.49 -29.33 -14.74
CA LEU A 336 2.50 -29.10 -15.80
C LEU A 336 2.02 -28.06 -16.80
N GLN A 337 0.75 -28.17 -17.23
CA GLN A 337 0.15 -27.23 -18.16
C GLN A 337 0.19 -25.78 -17.64
N ASN A 338 -0.09 -25.56 -16.35
CA ASN A 338 0.00 -24.20 -15.78
C ASN A 338 1.46 -23.73 -15.71
N MET A 339 2.40 -24.60 -15.30
CA MET A 339 3.83 -24.26 -15.25
C MET A 339 4.35 -23.87 -16.65
N GLU A 340 4.01 -24.65 -17.67
CA GLU A 340 4.39 -24.41 -19.07
C GLU A 340 3.76 -23.14 -19.62
N ASN A 341 2.47 -22.89 -19.35
CA ASN A 341 1.78 -21.68 -19.77
C ASN A 341 2.46 -20.42 -19.21
N ILE A 342 2.80 -20.42 -17.92
CA ILE A 342 3.48 -19.29 -17.28
C ILE A 342 4.90 -19.09 -17.85
N ARG A 343 5.64 -20.18 -18.05
CA ARG A 343 6.96 -20.12 -18.69
C ARG A 343 6.89 -19.59 -20.12
N ALA A 344 5.89 -20.01 -20.90
CA ALA A 344 5.67 -19.55 -22.27
C ALA A 344 5.35 -18.04 -22.34
N LYS A 345 4.78 -17.47 -21.28
CA LYS A 345 4.55 -16.03 -21.12
C LYS A 345 5.77 -15.26 -20.59
N GLY A 346 6.92 -15.93 -20.43
CA GLY A 346 8.18 -15.30 -20.02
C GLY A 346 8.38 -15.14 -18.51
N LEU A 347 7.51 -15.70 -17.68
CA LEU A 347 7.64 -15.66 -16.22
C LEU A 347 8.29 -16.95 -15.69
N VAL A 348 9.01 -16.85 -14.57
CA VAL A 348 9.46 -18.02 -13.80
C VAL A 348 8.33 -18.47 -12.86
N PRO A 349 7.74 -19.67 -13.07
CA PRO A 349 6.72 -20.19 -12.18
C PRO A 349 7.33 -20.84 -10.92
N ILE A 350 7.05 -20.27 -9.75
CA ILE A 350 7.41 -20.80 -8.44
C ILE A 350 6.13 -21.29 -7.77
N ILE A 351 5.64 -22.46 -8.19
CA ILE A 351 4.42 -23.07 -7.66
C ILE A 351 4.80 -24.33 -6.89
N ARG A 352 4.33 -24.43 -5.65
CA ARG A 352 4.60 -25.62 -4.83
C ARG A 352 3.94 -26.86 -5.45
N ALA A 353 4.66 -27.96 -5.56
CA ALA A 353 4.11 -29.24 -5.98
C ALA A 353 3.52 -30.02 -4.79
N ARG A 354 2.65 -30.99 -5.07
CA ARG A 354 2.23 -31.99 -4.07
C ARG A 354 3.31 -33.05 -3.89
N LYS A 355 3.35 -33.66 -2.71
CA LYS A 355 4.24 -34.79 -2.42
C LYS A 355 3.91 -35.99 -3.33
N ASN A 356 4.91 -36.81 -3.67
CA ASN A 356 4.78 -38.11 -4.35
C ASN A 356 4.23 -38.08 -5.79
N LEU A 357 4.43 -37.01 -6.55
CA LEU A 357 4.09 -36.99 -7.98
C LEU A 357 5.14 -37.78 -8.79
N LYS A 358 4.89 -39.08 -9.02
CA LYS A 358 5.84 -40.00 -9.69
C LYS A 358 6.16 -39.64 -11.15
N THR A 359 5.23 -38.97 -11.83
CA THR A 359 5.34 -38.65 -13.26
C THR A 359 6.09 -37.36 -13.54
N HIS A 360 6.36 -36.53 -12.51
CA HIS A 360 6.95 -35.21 -12.67
C HIS A 360 8.29 -35.16 -11.91
N PRO A 361 9.29 -34.40 -12.37
CA PRO A 361 10.58 -34.28 -11.69
C PRO A 361 10.46 -33.35 -10.48
N VAL A 362 9.86 -33.86 -9.41
CA VAL A 362 9.59 -33.11 -8.18
C VAL A 362 10.59 -33.48 -7.10
N LYS A 363 11.28 -32.46 -6.56
CA LYS A 363 12.26 -32.61 -5.47
C LYS A 363 11.82 -31.83 -4.24
N GLU A 364 12.10 -32.37 -3.07
CA GLU A 364 12.00 -31.64 -1.80
C GLU A 364 13.22 -30.74 -1.64
N LEU A 365 13.04 -29.41 -1.67
CA LEU A 365 14.13 -28.45 -1.51
C LEU A 365 14.28 -27.97 -0.06
N LYS A 366 13.18 -28.03 0.71
CA LYS A 366 13.13 -27.76 2.15
C LYS A 366 12.08 -28.71 2.73
N LYS A 367 12.26 -29.14 3.98
CA LYS A 367 11.32 -30.05 4.66
C LYS A 367 9.85 -29.60 4.47
N GLY A 368 9.04 -30.41 3.79
CA GLY A 368 7.64 -30.17 3.46
C GLY A 368 7.37 -29.36 2.18
N PHE A 369 8.41 -28.88 1.49
CA PHE A 369 8.32 -28.02 0.31
C PHE A 369 8.89 -28.74 -0.92
N PHE A 370 7.98 -29.15 -1.80
CA PHE A 370 8.28 -29.88 -3.02
C PHE A 370 8.12 -28.96 -4.24
N PHE A 371 9.05 -29.01 -5.19
CA PHE A 371 9.02 -28.19 -6.40
C PHE A 371 9.43 -29.01 -7.62
N ASN A 372 8.91 -28.65 -8.78
CA ASN A 372 9.33 -29.24 -10.05
C ASN A 372 10.65 -28.60 -10.51
N THR A 373 11.70 -29.41 -10.63
CA THR A 373 13.05 -28.92 -10.90
C THR A 373 13.25 -28.42 -12.34
N ASP A 374 12.42 -28.84 -13.28
CA ASP A 374 12.52 -28.42 -14.70
C ASP A 374 12.17 -26.94 -14.91
N PHE A 375 11.52 -26.32 -13.92
CA PHE A 375 11.09 -24.93 -13.96
C PHE A 375 11.94 -24.02 -13.06
N ILE A 376 12.98 -24.56 -12.42
CA ILE A 376 13.95 -23.77 -11.67
C ILE A 376 15.03 -23.29 -12.65
N PRO A 377 15.28 -21.98 -12.79
CA PRO A 377 16.36 -21.48 -13.64
C PRO A 377 17.70 -22.09 -13.23
N LYS A 378 18.49 -22.55 -14.22
CA LYS A 378 19.75 -23.26 -13.98
C LYS A 378 20.78 -22.40 -13.23
N GLU A 379 20.67 -21.08 -13.38
CA GLU A 379 21.56 -20.10 -12.76
C GLU A 379 21.20 -19.83 -11.30
N TRP A 380 20.05 -20.32 -10.81
CA TRP A 380 19.60 -20.09 -9.45
C TRP A 380 20.03 -21.21 -8.52
N SER A 381 20.59 -20.85 -7.36
CA SER A 381 20.76 -21.81 -6.27
C SER A 381 19.41 -22.12 -5.60
N ASP A 382 19.30 -23.30 -5.01
CA ASP A 382 18.14 -23.72 -4.20
C ASP A 382 17.83 -22.67 -3.10
N ASP A 383 18.86 -22.14 -2.44
CA ASP A 383 18.71 -21.08 -1.42
C ASP A 383 18.12 -19.78 -1.98
N TYR A 384 18.51 -19.38 -3.19
CA TYR A 384 17.98 -18.19 -3.84
C TYR A 384 16.51 -18.36 -4.22
N PHE A 385 16.19 -19.50 -4.82
CA PHE A 385 14.82 -19.88 -5.17
C PHE A 385 13.91 -19.92 -3.92
N LEU A 386 14.36 -20.60 -2.86
CA LEU A 386 13.63 -20.69 -1.59
C LEU A 386 13.50 -19.32 -0.91
N LYS A 387 14.48 -18.43 -1.06
CA LYS A 387 14.38 -17.05 -0.56
C LYS A 387 13.27 -16.28 -1.27
N ILE A 388 13.11 -16.41 -2.58
CA ILE A 388 12.01 -15.76 -3.31
C ILE A 388 10.67 -16.37 -2.90
N TYR A 389 10.58 -17.71 -2.84
CA TYR A 389 9.36 -18.39 -2.39
C TYR A 389 8.95 -17.99 -0.96
N SER A 390 9.90 -17.63 -0.11
CA SER A 390 9.62 -17.17 1.26
C SER A 390 8.77 -15.90 1.36
N PHE A 391 8.49 -15.21 0.25
CA PHE A 391 7.55 -14.08 0.21
C PHE A 391 6.08 -14.50 0.18
N ARG A 392 5.77 -15.76 -0.19
CA ARG A 392 4.39 -16.25 -0.23
C ARG A 392 3.61 -15.98 1.06
N PRO A 393 4.12 -16.27 2.27
CA PRO A 393 3.33 -16.09 3.48
C PRO A 393 2.98 -14.62 3.78
N MET A 394 3.65 -13.64 3.17
CA MET A 394 3.39 -12.22 3.44
C MET A 394 2.00 -11.78 2.98
N ILE A 395 1.46 -12.39 1.92
CA ILE A 395 0.10 -12.07 1.47
C ILE A 395 -0.98 -12.67 2.36
N GLU A 396 -0.68 -13.71 3.15
CA GLU A 396 -1.63 -14.25 4.15
C GLU A 396 -1.93 -13.18 5.21
N GLN A 397 -0.94 -12.33 5.53
CA GLN A 397 -1.14 -11.16 6.38
C GLN A 397 -2.06 -10.12 5.72
N GLY A 398 -1.89 -9.84 4.43
CA GLY A 398 -2.79 -8.96 3.67
C GLY A 398 -4.23 -9.46 3.64
N ASN A 399 -4.41 -10.73 3.25
CA ASN A 399 -5.71 -11.39 3.27
C ASN A 399 -6.32 -11.33 4.68
N SER A 400 -5.53 -11.46 5.74
CA SER A 400 -6.05 -11.37 7.10
C SER A 400 -6.73 -10.02 7.39
N TYR A 401 -6.28 -8.90 6.81
CA TYR A 401 -6.88 -7.57 7.03
C TYR A 401 -8.31 -7.49 6.52
N ASN A 402 -8.60 -8.09 5.37
CA ASN A 402 -9.96 -8.15 4.81
C ASN A 402 -10.96 -8.75 5.81
N ASN A 403 -10.55 -9.77 6.54
CA ASN A 403 -11.43 -10.45 7.49
C ASN A 403 -11.39 -9.82 8.89
N THR A 404 -10.21 -9.47 9.39
CA THR A 404 -10.00 -9.04 10.79
C THR A 404 -10.26 -7.57 11.01
N TYR A 405 -9.89 -6.73 10.04
CA TYR A 405 -9.97 -5.27 10.15
C TYR A 405 -11.19 -4.74 9.41
N TYR A 406 -11.32 -5.07 8.12
CA TYR A 406 -12.46 -4.62 7.29
C TYR A 406 -13.74 -5.42 7.50
N ASN A 407 -13.70 -6.50 8.29
CA ASN A 407 -14.86 -7.35 8.63
C ASN A 407 -15.64 -7.88 7.40
N ALA A 408 -14.96 -8.06 6.27
CA ALA A 408 -15.56 -8.39 4.96
C ALA A 408 -15.74 -9.90 4.72
N PHE A 409 -15.97 -10.69 5.76
CA PHE A 409 -16.14 -12.15 5.65
C PHE A 409 -17.46 -12.56 4.96
N ARG A 410 -18.43 -11.63 4.88
CA ARG A 410 -19.76 -11.84 4.31
C ARG A 410 -20.21 -10.60 3.56
N MET A 411 -20.85 -10.81 2.41
CA MET A 411 -21.41 -9.75 1.58
C MET A 411 -22.68 -9.15 2.20
N ASN A 412 -22.98 -7.90 1.86
CA ASN A 412 -24.24 -7.23 2.24
C ASN A 412 -25.40 -7.63 1.33
N THR A 413 -25.13 -7.86 0.06
CA THR A 413 -26.10 -8.28 -0.96
C THR A 413 -25.67 -9.63 -1.57
N ARG A 414 -26.46 -10.16 -2.53
CA ARG A 414 -26.22 -11.43 -3.23
C ARG A 414 -25.76 -11.17 -4.66
N GLY A 415 -25.20 -12.18 -5.30
CA GLY A 415 -24.83 -12.16 -6.71
C GLY A 415 -23.35 -11.88 -6.96
N MET A 416 -22.85 -12.37 -8.10
CA MET A 416 -21.45 -12.27 -8.49
C MET A 416 -20.99 -10.81 -8.56
N ASP A 417 -21.79 -9.96 -9.20
CA ASP A 417 -21.55 -8.52 -9.34
C ASP A 417 -21.31 -7.85 -7.96
N ALA A 418 -22.17 -8.11 -6.98
CA ALA A 418 -22.00 -7.59 -5.61
C ALA A 418 -20.69 -8.06 -4.95
N SER A 419 -20.24 -9.28 -5.26
CA SER A 419 -18.98 -9.81 -4.70
C SER A 419 -17.76 -9.13 -5.31
N VAL A 420 -17.81 -8.80 -6.61
CA VAL A 420 -16.78 -8.01 -7.30
C VAL A 420 -16.73 -6.61 -6.69
N LYS A 421 -17.88 -5.93 -6.57
CA LYS A 421 -17.97 -4.59 -5.96
C LYS A 421 -17.37 -4.54 -4.57
N LEU A 422 -17.73 -5.49 -3.69
CA LEU A 422 -17.17 -5.56 -2.33
C LEU A 422 -15.64 -5.64 -2.36
N ARG A 423 -15.06 -6.47 -3.23
CA ARG A 423 -13.60 -6.61 -3.34
C ARG A 423 -12.94 -5.39 -3.96
N CYS A 424 -13.53 -4.82 -5.02
CA CYS A 424 -13.06 -3.58 -5.61
C CYS A 424 -13.01 -2.46 -4.56
N THR A 425 -14.09 -2.23 -3.81
CA THR A 425 -14.14 -1.14 -2.82
C THR A 425 -13.06 -1.31 -1.73
N ILE A 426 -12.81 -2.54 -1.27
CA ILE A 426 -11.74 -2.80 -0.30
C ILE A 426 -10.36 -2.51 -0.91
N TYR A 427 -10.09 -2.98 -2.13
CA TYR A 427 -8.79 -2.78 -2.77
C TYR A 427 -8.56 -1.32 -3.19
N ILE A 428 -9.61 -0.63 -3.63
CA ILE A 428 -9.62 0.82 -3.83
C ILE A 428 -9.21 1.52 -2.53
N LEU A 429 -9.84 1.19 -1.40
CA LEU A 429 -9.48 1.77 -0.10
C LEU A 429 -8.01 1.49 0.27
N GLU A 430 -7.52 0.28 0.07
CA GLU A 430 -6.10 -0.07 0.34
C GLU A 430 -5.13 0.75 -0.51
N LEU A 431 -5.40 0.88 -1.81
CA LEU A 431 -4.55 1.66 -2.72
C LEU A 431 -4.63 3.16 -2.47
N LEU A 432 -5.81 3.70 -2.17
CA LEU A 432 -5.98 5.11 -1.77
C LEU A 432 -5.20 5.43 -0.50
N LYS A 433 -5.22 4.54 0.50
CA LYS A 433 -4.38 4.70 1.71
C LYS A 433 -2.89 4.73 1.36
N ALA A 434 -2.44 3.84 0.47
CA ALA A 434 -1.05 3.79 0.03
C ALA A 434 -0.63 5.05 -0.74
N LEU A 435 -1.46 5.52 -1.67
CA LEU A 435 -1.24 6.76 -2.43
C LEU A 435 -1.24 7.98 -1.52
N THR A 436 -2.21 8.09 -0.63
CA THR A 436 -2.30 9.21 0.33
C THR A 436 -1.10 9.23 1.27
N ALA A 437 -0.69 8.08 1.79
CA ALA A 437 0.51 7.95 2.61
C ALA A 437 1.78 8.33 1.85
N TYR A 438 1.89 7.93 0.57
CA TYR A 438 2.98 8.35 -0.30
C TYR A 438 2.96 9.87 -0.48
N LYS A 439 1.84 10.44 -0.93
CA LYS A 439 1.64 11.86 -1.21
C LYS A 439 2.02 12.67 0.03
N LEU A 440 1.52 12.37 1.21
CA LEU A 440 1.87 13.01 2.49
C LEU A 440 3.33 12.83 2.97
N GLY A 441 4.15 12.06 2.27
CA GLY A 441 5.53 11.76 2.67
C GLY A 441 5.64 10.86 3.91
N ARG A 442 4.66 9.97 4.11
CA ARG A 442 4.55 9.01 5.21
C ARG A 442 4.55 7.56 4.72
N PRO A 443 5.64 7.08 4.11
CA PRO A 443 5.71 5.71 3.59
C PRO A 443 5.57 4.62 4.67
N ASP A 444 5.70 4.97 5.95
CA ASP A 444 5.45 4.09 7.08
C ASP A 444 3.95 3.77 7.29
N LEU A 445 3.03 4.55 6.70
CA LEU A 445 1.59 4.29 6.75
C LEU A 445 1.06 3.37 5.62
N ILE A 446 1.86 3.14 4.57
CA ILE A 446 1.43 2.50 3.31
C ILE A 446 0.81 1.09 3.47
N MET A 447 1.23 0.32 4.48
CA MET A 447 0.69 -1.03 4.75
C MET A 447 -0.07 -1.10 6.07
N LYS A 448 -0.40 0.04 6.67
CA LYS A 448 -1.04 0.11 7.99
C LYS A 448 -2.55 0.14 7.82
N PRO A 449 -3.31 -0.90 8.22
CA PRO A 449 -4.76 -0.91 8.06
C PRO A 449 -5.45 0.25 8.79
N SER A 450 -4.91 0.67 9.94
CA SER A 450 -5.40 1.81 10.74
C SER A 450 -4.90 3.20 10.30
N ALA A 451 -4.26 3.29 9.13
CA ALA A 451 -4.00 4.59 8.53
C ALA A 451 -5.33 5.24 8.10
N PHE A 452 -5.45 6.55 8.37
CA PHE A 452 -6.59 7.38 7.96
C PHE A 452 -7.95 6.86 8.48
N GLU A 453 -7.99 6.25 9.67
CA GLU A 453 -9.22 5.68 10.24
C GLU A 453 -10.22 6.76 10.72
N SER A 454 -9.71 7.81 11.36
CA SER A 454 -10.55 8.83 11.99
C SER A 454 -10.87 9.98 11.04
N SER A 455 -12.13 10.40 11.00
CA SER A 455 -12.51 11.68 10.41
C SER A 455 -11.98 12.84 11.26
N ARG A 456 -11.56 13.93 10.61
CA ARG A 456 -11.13 15.19 11.24
C ARG A 456 -12.26 15.81 12.08
N TYR A 457 -13.51 15.46 11.81
CA TYR A 457 -14.69 16.14 12.36
C TYR A 457 -15.60 15.27 13.23
N PHE A 458 -15.09 14.12 13.71
CA PHE A 458 -15.82 13.29 14.66
C PHE A 458 -16.15 14.04 15.97
N ASN A 459 -15.45 15.14 16.28
CA ASN A 459 -15.76 16.04 17.39
C ASN A 459 -16.41 17.33 16.87
N ILE A 460 -17.64 17.62 17.33
CA ILE A 460 -18.41 18.81 16.97
C ILE A 460 -17.63 20.13 17.11
N ARG A 461 -16.72 20.20 18.09
CA ARG A 461 -15.87 21.40 18.33
C ARG A 461 -15.01 21.75 17.12
N GLN A 462 -14.64 20.77 16.30
CA GLN A 462 -13.84 20.96 15.09
C GLN A 462 -14.68 21.44 13.89
N ARG A 463 -16.01 21.26 13.91
CA ARG A 463 -16.94 21.79 12.88
C ARG A 463 -17.38 23.24 13.16
N LEU A 464 -17.39 23.69 14.42
CA LEU A 464 -17.78 25.06 14.78
C LEU A 464 -17.03 26.15 14.00
N PRO A 465 -15.69 26.07 13.79
CA PRO A 465 -14.97 26.94 12.87
C PRO A 465 -15.58 27.06 11.47
N TYR A 466 -15.98 25.94 10.88
CA TYR A 466 -16.54 25.89 9.53
C TYR A 466 -17.93 26.50 9.48
N LYS A 467 -18.81 26.14 10.44
CA LYS A 467 -20.15 26.74 10.57
C LYS A 467 -20.05 28.25 10.76
N ALA A 468 -19.15 28.72 11.62
CA ALA A 468 -18.90 30.15 11.83
C ALA A 468 -18.50 30.85 10.51
N ARG A 469 -17.52 30.30 9.77
CA ARG A 469 -17.08 30.87 8.48
C ARG A 469 -18.22 30.92 7.45
N LYS A 470 -18.99 29.85 7.29
CA LYS A 470 -20.13 29.79 6.33
C LYS A 470 -21.24 30.76 6.71
N SER A 471 -21.48 30.97 7.99
CA SER A 471 -22.45 31.96 8.50
C SER A 471 -21.91 33.40 8.49
N GLY A 472 -20.78 33.67 7.85
CA GLY A 472 -20.21 35.02 7.72
C GLY A 472 -19.56 35.56 8.99
N TYR A 473 -19.40 34.74 10.04
CA TYR A 473 -18.64 35.16 11.21
C TYR A 473 -17.16 35.26 10.84
N LEU A 474 -16.53 36.36 11.25
CA LEU A 474 -15.09 36.55 11.18
C LEU A 474 -14.41 35.47 12.03
N TYR A 475 -13.84 34.48 11.36
CA TYR A 475 -13.06 33.44 12.00
C TYR A 475 -11.72 34.02 12.47
N PHE A 476 -11.54 34.13 13.79
CA PHE A 476 -10.33 34.67 14.42
C PHE A 476 -9.16 33.70 14.34
N ASN A 477 -8.63 33.45 13.14
CA ASN A 477 -7.48 32.56 12.97
C ASN A 477 -6.48 33.05 11.90
N SER A 478 -6.61 34.29 11.43
CA SER A 478 -5.53 34.88 10.65
C SER A 478 -4.35 35.19 11.57
N GLU A 479 -3.16 34.68 11.18
CA GLU A 479 -1.89 35.02 11.82
C GLU A 479 -1.75 36.52 12.07
N ASP A 480 -2.30 37.36 11.19
CA ASP A 480 -2.27 38.82 11.31
C ASP A 480 -3.01 39.38 12.52
N VAL A 481 -4.13 38.78 12.92
CA VAL A 481 -4.89 39.25 14.11
C VAL A 481 -4.23 38.77 15.40
N LEU A 482 -3.67 37.56 15.40
CA LEU A 482 -2.83 37.05 16.50
C LEU A 482 -1.54 37.87 16.63
N ARG A 483 -0.87 38.21 15.53
CA ARG A 483 0.29 39.11 15.49
C ARG A 483 -0.08 40.50 16.01
N ARG A 484 -1.20 41.08 15.60
CA ARG A 484 -1.67 42.38 16.13
C ARG A 484 -1.97 42.33 17.62
N ARG A 485 -2.56 41.24 18.13
CA ARG A 485 -2.80 41.09 19.58
C ARG A 485 -1.53 40.85 20.37
N ILE A 486 -0.60 40.02 19.91
CA ILE A 486 0.71 39.84 20.56
C ILE A 486 1.48 41.17 20.55
N LYS A 487 1.47 41.90 19.44
CA LYS A 487 2.10 43.23 19.33
C LYS A 487 1.47 44.23 20.32
N ASN A 488 0.14 44.22 20.46
CA ASN A 488 -0.58 45.06 21.42
C ASN A 488 -0.42 44.61 22.89
N LEU A 489 -0.31 43.32 23.16
CA LEU A 489 -0.10 42.78 24.52
C LEU A 489 1.33 43.07 25.02
N TYR A 490 2.32 43.01 24.14
CA TYR A 490 3.74 43.13 24.49
C TYR A 490 4.37 44.47 24.07
N ARG A 491 3.59 45.42 23.53
CA ARG A 491 4.03 46.74 23.04
C ARG A 491 5.31 46.70 22.20
N LEU A 492 5.42 45.72 21.30
CA LEU A 492 6.59 45.62 20.42
C LEU A 492 6.52 46.70 19.33
N PRO A 493 7.62 47.45 19.06
CA PRO A 493 7.61 48.54 18.10
C PRO A 493 7.37 48.07 16.66
N SER A 494 6.93 49.02 15.83
CA SER A 494 6.40 48.84 14.47
C SER A 494 7.32 48.06 13.54
#